data_AF-A0A3D3JEX1-F1
#
_entry.id   AF-A0A3D3JEX1-F1
#
_cell.length_a   1.000
_cell.length_b   1.000
_cell.length_c   1.000
_cell.angle_alpha   90.00
_cell.angle_beta   90.00
_cell.angle_gamma   90.00
#
_symmetry.space_group_name_H-M   'P 1'
#
loop_
_entity.id
_entity.type
_entity.pdbx_description
1 polymer ?
#
loop_
_entity_poly.entity_id
_entity_poly.type
_entity_poly.pdbx_seq_one_letter_code
_entity_poly.pdbx_strand_id
1 'polypeptide(L)'
;MATLRETRTRITSVRNTSKITQAMRMVAAAKLRRAQDAITSARPFAQQLQKILGNLAAAETDFVHPFFESRADVRSVLVIAVSSDRGLCGAFNTNLLRATTLRLEAIKKQHPDAVITIIPVGRRAVSALRKRSEEIVREYPDIFLKLEFTTAKDIAEYSADAFLGGRADRVEIIYNEFVSVIRQEQRALQLLPIAPSIGEEAQKATTVVDYIFEPTRADIL
;
A
#
# COMPACT_ATOMS: atom_id res chain seq x y z
N MET A 1 0.54 30.18 -44.56
CA MET A 1 0.50 28.74 -44.88
C MET A 1 1.67 28.06 -44.17
N ALA A 2 1.45 26.91 -43.52
CA ALA A 2 2.53 26.18 -42.87
C ALA A 2 3.65 25.90 -43.89
N THR A 3 4.87 26.35 -43.59
CA THR A 3 5.99 26.21 -44.52
C THR A 3 6.46 24.76 -44.58
N LEU A 4 6.95 24.30 -45.73
CA LEU A 4 7.55 22.95 -45.90
C LEU A 4 8.60 22.64 -44.81
N ARG A 5 9.32 23.68 -44.37
CA ARG A 5 10.29 23.63 -43.27
C ARG A 5 9.64 23.30 -41.93
N GLU A 6 8.53 23.94 -41.57
CA GLU A 6 7.80 23.66 -40.33
C GLU A 6 7.29 22.22 -40.27
N THR A 7 6.73 21.72 -41.38
CA THR A 7 6.25 20.34 -41.48
C THR A 7 7.40 19.35 -41.26
N ARG A 8 8.56 19.58 -41.88
CA ARG A 8 9.75 18.73 -41.70
C ARG A 8 10.27 18.73 -40.26
N THR A 9 10.27 19.89 -39.61
CA THR A 9 10.64 20.01 -38.18
C THR A 9 9.66 19.26 -37.29
N ARG A 10 8.35 19.36 -37.55
CA ARG A 10 7.32 18.63 -36.79
C ARG A 10 7.47 17.11 -36.94
N ILE A 11 7.70 16.62 -38.16
CA ILE A 11 7.97 15.19 -38.40
C ILE A 11 9.16 14.70 -37.58
N THR A 12 10.26 15.46 -37.59
CA THR A 12 11.47 15.10 -36.85
C THR A 12 11.22 15.08 -35.34
N SER A 13 10.49 16.07 -34.82
CA SER A 13 10.11 16.15 -33.41
C SER A 13 9.25 14.95 -32.98
N VAL A 14 8.18 14.64 -33.72
CA VAL A 14 7.30 13.49 -33.45
C VAL A 14 8.07 12.16 -33.53
N ARG A 15 8.98 12.02 -34.50
CA ARG A 15 9.81 10.81 -34.63
C ARG A 15 10.75 10.63 -33.45
N ASN A 16 11.33 11.71 -32.94
CA ASN A 16 12.19 11.67 -31.75
C ASN A 16 11.39 11.31 -30.50
N THR A 17 10.23 11.94 -30.29
CA THR A 17 9.32 11.60 -29.19
C THR A 17 8.90 10.14 -29.24
N SER A 18 8.57 9.61 -30.42
CA SER A 18 8.22 8.19 -30.62
C SER A 18 9.36 7.23 -30.25
N LYS A 19 10.60 7.53 -30.64
CA LYS A 19 11.78 6.73 -30.23
C LYS A 19 11.96 6.73 -28.72
N ILE A 20 11.83 7.89 -28.07
CA ILE A 20 11.98 8.02 -26.62
C ILE A 20 10.89 7.22 -25.89
N THR A 21 9.62 7.36 -26.28
CA THR A 21 8.52 6.61 -25.64
C THR A 21 8.63 5.11 -25.89
N GLN A 22 9.11 4.68 -27.06
CA GLN A 22 9.39 3.27 -27.35
C GLN A 22 10.49 2.71 -26.44
N ALA A 23 11.59 3.45 -26.26
CA ALA A 23 12.65 3.07 -25.33
C ALA A 23 12.14 3.01 -23.88
N MET A 24 11.38 4.02 -23.45
CA MET A 24 10.77 4.04 -22.11
C MET A 24 9.84 2.85 -21.88
N ARG A 25 9.04 2.46 -22.89
CA ARG A 25 8.18 1.27 -22.83
C ARG A 25 8.99 0.00 -22.57
N MET A 26 10.12 -0.18 -23.27
CA MET A 26 10.99 -1.35 -23.09
C MET A 26 11.62 -1.36 -21.68
N VAL A 27 12.09 -0.22 -21.19
CA VAL A 27 12.63 -0.09 -19.83
C VAL A 27 11.56 -0.36 -18.78
N ALA A 28 10.34 0.16 -18.96
CA ALA A 28 9.22 -0.07 -18.06
C ALA A 28 8.80 -1.55 -18.04
N ALA A 29 8.76 -2.22 -19.20
CA ALA A 29 8.48 -3.64 -19.30
C ALA A 29 9.52 -4.49 -18.54
N ALA A 30 10.81 -4.17 -18.69
CA ALA A 30 11.87 -4.85 -17.94
C ALA A 30 11.74 -4.64 -16.42
N LYS A 31 11.38 -3.44 -15.98
CA LYS A 31 11.13 -3.15 -14.55
C LYS A 31 9.89 -3.86 -14.02
N LEU A 32 8.81 -3.91 -14.80
CA LEU A 32 7.59 -4.62 -14.44
C LEU A 32 7.88 -6.11 -14.21
N ARG A 33 8.62 -6.74 -15.12
CA ARG A 33 9.01 -8.15 -15.00
C ARG A 33 9.77 -8.41 -13.69
N ARG A 34 10.79 -7.60 -13.40
CA ARG A 34 11.55 -7.71 -12.13
C ARG A 34 10.66 -7.55 -10.90
N ALA A 35 9.71 -6.61 -10.93
CA ALA A 35 8.77 -6.42 -9.83
C ALA A 35 7.81 -7.60 -9.67
N GLN A 36 7.35 -8.20 -10.77
CA GLN A 36 6.53 -9.42 -10.75
C GLN A 36 7.30 -10.61 -10.18
N ASP A 37 8.54 -10.80 -10.60
CA ASP A 37 9.40 -11.88 -10.08
C ASP A 37 9.60 -11.71 -8.57
N ALA A 38 9.89 -10.48 -8.11
CA ALA A 38 10.03 -10.17 -6.69
C ALA A 38 8.75 -10.46 -5.88
N ILE A 39 7.58 -10.00 -6.35
CA ILE A 39 6.30 -10.27 -5.67
C ILE A 39 5.98 -11.77 -5.65
N THR A 40 6.26 -12.48 -6.75
CA THR A 40 6.02 -13.93 -6.84
C THR A 40 6.90 -14.69 -5.86
N SER A 41 8.17 -14.27 -5.69
CA SER A 41 9.09 -14.86 -4.71
C SER A 41 8.71 -14.55 -3.25
N ALA A 42 8.11 -13.39 -2.99
CA ALA A 42 7.69 -12.98 -1.64
C ALA A 42 6.34 -13.58 -1.22
N ARG A 43 5.48 -13.97 -2.18
CA ARG A 43 4.14 -14.47 -1.91
C ARG A 43 4.08 -15.72 -1.02
N PRO A 44 4.93 -16.76 -1.21
CA PRO A 44 4.94 -17.91 -0.33
C PRO A 44 5.23 -17.55 1.13
N PHE A 45 6.15 -16.62 1.37
CA PHE A 45 6.46 -16.12 2.72
C PHE A 45 5.24 -15.44 3.34
N ALA A 46 4.60 -14.51 2.61
CA ALA A 46 3.42 -13.80 3.10
C ALA A 46 2.24 -14.75 3.39
N GLN A 47 2.02 -15.75 2.52
CA GLN A 47 0.97 -16.76 2.71
C GLN A 47 1.24 -17.64 3.92
N GLN A 48 2.48 -18.08 4.11
CA GLN A 48 2.82 -18.91 5.27
C GLN A 48 2.72 -18.11 6.57
N LEU A 49 3.15 -16.83 6.56
CA LEU A 49 2.98 -15.94 7.70
C LEU A 49 1.51 -15.72 8.04
N GLN A 50 0.66 -15.48 7.03
CA GLN A 50 -0.80 -15.36 7.23
C GLN A 50 -1.42 -16.63 7.80
N LYS A 51 -0.99 -17.82 7.35
CA LYS A 51 -1.46 -19.09 7.91
C LYS A 51 -1.06 -19.26 9.37
N ILE A 52 0.19 -18.93 9.72
CA ILE A 52 0.67 -19.00 11.10
C ILE A 52 -0.11 -18.03 11.99
N LEU A 53 -0.28 -16.78 11.54
CA LEU A 53 -1.08 -15.78 12.25
C LEU A 53 -2.56 -16.19 12.38
N GLY A 54 -3.14 -16.80 11.35
CA GLY A 54 -4.50 -17.33 11.38
C GLY A 54 -4.68 -18.47 12.39
N ASN A 55 -3.74 -19.43 12.41
CA ASN A 55 -3.76 -20.52 13.39
C ASN A 55 -3.56 -20.00 14.81
N LEU A 56 -2.73 -18.96 15.00
CA LEU A 56 -2.49 -18.35 16.29
C LEU A 56 -3.70 -17.54 16.79
N ALA A 57 -4.39 -16.84 15.89
CA ALA A 57 -5.62 -16.11 16.20
C ALA A 57 -6.82 -17.03 16.51
N ALA A 58 -6.86 -18.23 15.90
CA ALA A 58 -7.92 -19.21 16.11
C ALA A 58 -7.73 -20.07 17.37
N ALA A 59 -6.52 -20.14 17.92
CA ALA A 59 -6.23 -20.88 19.14
C ALA A 59 -6.71 -20.08 20.36
N GLU A 60 -7.93 -20.39 20.83
CA GLU A 60 -8.56 -19.77 22.01
C GLU A 60 -7.61 -19.70 23.21
N THR A 61 -7.37 -18.49 23.71
CA THR A 61 -6.84 -18.20 25.05
C THR A 61 -7.39 -16.87 25.57
N ASP A 62 -7.40 -16.69 26.90
CA ASP A 62 -7.79 -15.46 27.63
C ASP A 62 -6.90 -14.22 27.34
N PHE A 63 -5.98 -14.30 26.38
CA PHE A 63 -5.05 -13.23 26.01
C PHE A 63 -5.36 -12.70 24.61
N VAL A 64 -5.91 -11.49 24.55
CA VAL A 64 -6.16 -10.76 23.30
C VAL A 64 -4.96 -9.86 23.01
N HIS A 65 -4.22 -10.15 21.95
CA HIS A 65 -3.11 -9.29 21.54
C HIS A 65 -3.64 -7.97 20.97
N PRO A 66 -3.08 -6.79 21.32
CA PRO A 66 -3.62 -5.49 20.93
C PRO A 66 -3.87 -5.33 19.43
N PHE A 67 -3.02 -5.91 18.56
CA PHE A 67 -3.20 -5.84 17.10
C PHE A 67 -4.45 -6.54 16.56
N PHE A 68 -5.08 -7.44 17.31
CA PHE A 68 -6.33 -8.11 16.91
C PHE A 68 -7.56 -7.41 17.50
N GLU A 69 -7.37 -6.55 18.50
CA GLU A 69 -8.47 -5.90 19.18
C GLU A 69 -9.03 -4.76 18.32
N SER A 70 -10.28 -4.93 17.89
CA SER A 70 -11.02 -3.85 17.24
C SER A 70 -11.54 -2.89 18.30
N ARG A 71 -11.06 -1.65 18.27
CA ARG A 71 -11.53 -0.58 19.17
C ARG A 71 -12.93 -0.14 18.75
N ALA A 72 -13.87 -0.12 19.70
CA ALA A 72 -15.26 0.26 19.44
C ALA A 72 -15.40 1.72 18.94
N ASP A 73 -14.57 2.62 19.47
CA ASP A 73 -14.50 4.02 19.06
C ASP A 73 -13.23 4.28 18.24
N VAL A 74 -13.36 4.42 16.91
CA VAL A 74 -12.26 4.84 16.05
C VAL A 74 -12.17 6.38 16.07
N ARG A 75 -11.22 6.93 16.82
CA ARG A 75 -10.99 8.38 16.96
C ARG A 75 -9.79 8.85 16.17
N SER A 76 -8.92 7.94 15.75
CA SER A 76 -7.71 8.25 15.00
C SER A 76 -7.48 7.22 13.90
N VAL A 77 -7.25 7.70 12.67
CA VAL A 77 -7.01 6.82 11.52
C VAL A 77 -5.73 7.24 10.80
N LEU A 78 -4.82 6.28 10.63
CA LEU A 78 -3.59 6.44 9.87
C LEU A 78 -3.80 5.86 8.46
N VAL A 79 -3.63 6.69 7.43
CA VAL A 79 -3.79 6.29 6.03
C VAL A 79 -2.45 6.35 5.31
N ILE A 80 -1.99 5.20 4.82
CA ILE A 80 -0.77 5.07 4.02
C ILE A 80 -1.18 5.06 2.56
N ALA A 81 -0.72 6.04 1.77
CA ALA A 81 -1.07 6.16 0.35
C ALA A 81 0.16 5.90 -0.54
N VAL A 82 0.14 4.82 -1.31
CA VAL A 82 1.29 4.35 -2.10
C VAL A 82 1.15 4.68 -3.58
N SER A 83 1.87 5.73 -4.00
CA SER A 83 1.93 6.23 -5.38
C SER A 83 3.24 5.91 -6.08
N SER A 84 3.48 6.45 -7.28
CA SER A 84 4.80 6.39 -7.93
C SER A 84 5.65 7.65 -7.71
N ASP A 85 6.97 7.54 -7.88
CA ASP A 85 7.84 8.72 -7.91
C ASP A 85 7.82 9.45 -9.25
N ARG A 86 7.70 8.69 -10.33
CA ARG A 86 7.74 9.20 -11.71
C ARG A 86 6.33 9.39 -12.27
N GLY A 87 6.21 10.28 -13.26
CA GLY A 87 4.98 10.45 -14.05
C GLY A 87 4.95 9.56 -15.30
N LEU A 88 4.20 9.98 -16.32
CA LEU A 88 4.05 9.25 -17.60
C LEU A 88 3.49 7.82 -17.44
N CYS A 89 2.61 7.65 -16.46
CA CYS A 89 1.98 6.37 -16.08
C CYS A 89 0.46 6.37 -16.31
N GLY A 90 -0.02 7.23 -17.21
CA GLY A 90 -1.46 7.40 -17.45
C GLY A 90 -2.23 7.78 -16.18
N ALA A 91 -3.36 7.10 -15.95
CA ALA A 91 -4.26 7.38 -14.83
C ALA A 91 -3.82 6.76 -13.48
N PHE A 92 -2.68 6.05 -13.42
CA PHE A 92 -2.24 5.30 -12.22
C PHE A 92 -2.24 6.15 -10.93
N ASN A 93 -1.61 7.32 -10.95
CA ASN A 93 -1.56 8.20 -9.78
C ASN A 93 -2.88 8.96 -9.56
N THR A 94 -3.53 9.38 -10.65
CA THR A 94 -4.79 10.13 -10.56
C THR A 94 -5.89 9.29 -9.93
N ASN A 95 -6.00 8.02 -10.35
CA ASN A 95 -6.98 7.08 -9.80
C ASN A 95 -6.69 6.77 -8.35
N LEU A 96 -5.42 6.53 -7.99
CA LEU A 96 -5.02 6.35 -6.59
C LEU A 96 -5.41 7.55 -5.73
N LEU A 97 -5.03 8.77 -6.13
CA LEU A 97 -5.31 9.98 -5.37
C LEU A 97 -6.82 10.24 -5.24
N ARG A 98 -7.59 9.91 -6.28
CA ARG A 98 -9.06 9.98 -6.23
C ARG A 98 -9.62 8.94 -5.25
N ALA A 99 -9.13 7.71 -5.27
CA ALA A 99 -9.53 6.67 -4.33
C ALA A 99 -9.14 7.03 -2.88
N THR A 100 -7.93 7.55 -2.66
CA THR A 100 -7.50 8.09 -1.36
C THR A 100 -8.43 9.20 -0.90
N THR A 101 -8.75 10.16 -1.76
CA THR A 101 -9.69 11.25 -1.43
C THR A 101 -11.05 10.72 -1.00
N LEU A 102 -11.65 9.84 -1.81
CA LEU A 102 -12.95 9.24 -1.51
C LEU A 102 -12.92 8.44 -0.20
N ARG A 103 -11.80 7.76 0.08
CA ARG A 103 -11.64 7.01 1.32
C ARG A 103 -11.51 7.92 2.53
N LEU A 104 -10.74 9.00 2.44
CA LEU A 104 -10.63 10.01 3.50
C LEU A 104 -12.01 10.63 3.81
N GLU A 105 -12.77 10.98 2.77
CA GLU A 105 -14.14 11.50 2.92
C GLU A 105 -15.08 10.46 3.55
N ALA A 106 -14.99 9.19 3.15
CA ALA A 106 -15.77 8.11 3.74
C ALA A 106 -15.44 7.90 5.22
N ILE A 107 -14.15 7.96 5.60
CA ILE A 107 -13.71 7.87 7.00
C ILE A 107 -14.28 9.03 7.82
N LYS A 108 -14.16 10.27 7.33
CA LYS A 108 -14.75 11.45 8.02
C LYS A 108 -16.26 11.35 8.15
N LYS A 109 -16.95 10.76 7.16
CA LYS A 109 -18.41 10.57 7.23
C LYS A 109 -18.81 9.52 8.27
N GLN A 110 -18.02 8.45 8.40
CA GLN A 110 -18.25 7.38 9.37
C GLN A 110 -17.86 7.81 10.79
N HIS A 111 -16.79 8.59 10.91
CA HIS A 111 -16.23 9.08 12.17
C HIS A 111 -15.97 10.59 12.06
N PRO A 112 -16.98 11.44 12.28
CA PRO A 112 -16.88 12.89 12.11
C PRO A 112 -15.77 13.54 12.96
N ASP A 113 -15.55 13.02 14.16
CA ASP A 113 -14.57 13.54 15.11
C ASP A 113 -13.20 12.85 14.99
N ALA A 114 -13.02 11.94 14.01
CA ALA A 114 -11.76 11.22 13.88
C ALA A 114 -10.66 12.09 13.27
N VAL A 115 -9.50 12.10 13.94
CA VAL A 115 -8.28 12.71 13.42
C VAL A 115 -7.66 11.78 12.38
N ILE A 116 -7.49 12.28 11.16
CA ILE A 116 -6.86 11.51 10.08
C ILE A 116 -5.43 11.99 9.86
N THR A 117 -4.50 11.06 9.96
CA THR A 117 -3.08 11.26 9.67
C THR A 117 -2.69 10.48 8.43
N ILE A 118 -1.73 10.98 7.66
CA ILE A 118 -1.36 10.41 6.36
C ILE A 118 0.15 10.13 6.30
N ILE A 119 0.50 8.99 5.70
CA ILE A 119 1.86 8.67 5.25
C ILE A 119 1.85 8.56 3.72
N PRO A 120 2.18 9.64 2.99
CA PRO A 120 2.40 9.56 1.55
C PRO A 120 3.69 8.81 1.21
N VAL A 121 3.55 7.78 0.39
CA VAL A 121 4.66 7.01 -0.18
C VAL A 121 4.74 7.28 -1.68
N GLY A 122 5.93 7.71 -2.12
CA GLY A 122 6.20 8.13 -3.49
C GLY A 122 5.97 9.62 -3.73
N ARG A 123 6.81 10.22 -4.56
CA ARG A 123 6.85 11.67 -4.83
C ARG A 123 5.51 12.24 -5.31
N ARG A 124 4.69 11.46 -6.03
CA ARG A 124 3.37 11.92 -6.52
C ARG A 124 2.34 12.03 -5.41
N ALA A 125 2.30 11.10 -4.45
CA ALA A 125 1.47 11.20 -3.26
C ALA A 125 1.94 12.36 -2.39
N VAL A 126 3.23 12.47 -2.12
CA VAL A 126 3.80 13.56 -1.31
C VAL A 126 3.39 14.92 -1.87
N SER A 127 3.62 15.15 -3.16
CA SER A 127 3.29 16.44 -3.79
C SER A 127 1.79 16.74 -3.83
N ALA A 128 0.93 15.73 -3.89
CA ALA A 128 -0.52 15.92 -3.98
C ALA A 128 -1.17 16.07 -2.60
N LEU A 129 -0.77 15.25 -1.63
CA LEU A 129 -1.37 15.19 -0.30
C LEU A 129 -0.87 16.32 0.61
N ARG A 130 0.33 16.87 0.38
CA ARG A 130 0.80 18.10 1.06
C ARG A 130 -0.11 19.32 0.85
N LYS A 131 -0.95 19.31 -0.19
CA LYS A 131 -1.90 20.41 -0.46
C LYS A 131 -3.21 20.27 0.32
N ARG A 132 -3.40 19.16 1.03
CA ARG A 132 -4.61 18.91 1.82
C ARG A 132 -4.43 19.37 3.27
N SER A 133 -5.53 19.35 4.00
CA SER A 133 -5.58 19.80 5.39
C SER A 133 -5.24 18.71 6.41
N GLU A 134 -5.23 17.44 6.01
CA GLU A 134 -4.83 16.34 6.91
C GLU A 134 -3.34 16.40 7.24
N GLU A 135 -2.99 15.99 8.46
CA GLU A 135 -1.61 15.99 8.93
C GLU A 135 -0.79 14.89 8.25
N ILE A 136 0.40 15.26 7.75
CA ILE A 136 1.38 14.31 7.23
C ILE A 136 2.41 14.02 8.32
N VAL A 137 2.45 12.78 8.78
CA VAL A 137 3.31 12.43 9.92
C VAL A 137 4.69 11.94 9.47
N ARG A 138 4.76 11.26 8.32
CA ARG A 138 6.00 10.88 7.65
C ARG A 138 5.79 10.85 6.15
N GLU A 139 6.84 11.14 5.39
CA GLU A 139 6.81 11.13 3.94
C GLU A 139 8.00 10.36 3.37
N TYR A 140 7.75 9.64 2.27
CA TYR A 140 8.76 8.78 1.66
C TYR A 140 8.84 9.04 0.15
N PRO A 141 9.45 10.17 -0.28
CA PRO A 141 9.72 10.41 -1.70
C PRO A 141 10.88 9.54 -2.20
N ASP A 142 10.87 9.19 -3.49
CA ASP A 142 12.00 8.59 -4.21
C ASP A 142 12.40 7.16 -3.83
N ILE A 143 11.52 6.46 -3.11
CA ILE A 143 11.76 5.08 -2.65
C ILE A 143 11.79 4.06 -3.80
N PHE A 144 11.17 4.34 -4.95
CA PHE A 144 11.12 3.40 -6.07
C PHE A 144 12.36 3.47 -6.96
N LEU A 145 13.29 4.38 -6.69
CA LEU A 145 14.62 4.36 -7.30
C LEU A 145 15.44 3.19 -6.78
N LYS A 146 15.34 2.91 -5.47
CA LYS A 146 15.96 1.78 -4.79
C LYS A 146 15.00 1.27 -3.71
N LEU A 147 14.16 0.30 -4.10
CA LEU A 147 13.17 -0.27 -3.20
C LEU A 147 13.85 -1.27 -2.26
N GLU A 148 13.99 -0.91 -1.00
CA GLU A 148 14.59 -1.72 0.04
C GLU A 148 13.56 -2.12 1.10
N PHE A 149 13.75 -3.30 1.70
CA PHE A 149 12.89 -3.79 2.78
C PHE A 149 12.92 -2.89 4.02
N THR A 150 14.06 -2.23 4.28
CA THR A 150 14.26 -1.29 5.38
C THR A 150 13.23 -0.16 5.41
N THR A 151 12.87 0.40 4.25
CA THR A 151 11.84 1.43 4.16
C THR A 151 10.45 0.90 4.48
N ALA A 152 10.12 -0.31 3.99
CA ALA A 152 8.85 -0.94 4.33
C ALA A 152 8.77 -1.27 5.83
N LYS A 153 9.89 -1.71 6.42
CA LYS A 153 10.03 -1.97 7.85
C LYS A 153 9.80 -0.69 8.68
N ASP A 154 10.42 0.42 8.33
CA ASP A 154 10.23 1.70 9.04
C ASP A 154 8.77 2.20 8.99
N ILE A 155 8.10 2.05 7.84
CA ILE A 155 6.66 2.36 7.73
C ILE A 155 5.84 1.44 8.64
N ALA A 156 6.15 0.14 8.67
CA ALA A 156 5.44 -0.84 9.49
C ALA A 156 5.65 -0.60 10.99
N GLU A 157 6.90 -0.40 11.43
CA GLU A 157 7.26 -0.10 12.82
C GLU A 157 6.57 1.17 13.29
N TYR A 158 6.63 2.25 12.51
CA TYR A 158 5.94 3.49 12.84
C TYR A 158 4.42 3.29 12.99
N SER A 159 3.81 2.51 12.09
CA SER A 159 2.37 2.24 12.10
C SER A 159 1.96 1.38 13.30
N ALA A 160 2.78 0.39 13.65
CA ALA A 160 2.60 -0.45 14.84
C ALA A 160 2.73 0.37 16.13
N ASP A 161 3.76 1.22 16.24
CA ASP A 161 3.98 2.10 17.40
C ASP A 161 2.88 3.15 17.55
N ALA A 162 2.37 3.67 16.43
CA ALA A 162 1.24 4.58 16.44
C ALA A 162 -0.03 3.88 16.96
N PHE A 163 -0.23 2.62 16.59
CA PHE A 163 -1.37 1.83 17.02
C PHE A 163 -1.29 1.44 18.50
N LEU A 164 -0.16 0.85 18.92
CA LEU A 164 0.08 0.47 20.33
C LEU A 164 0.07 1.69 21.25
N GLY A 165 0.66 2.80 20.81
CA GLY A 165 0.65 4.06 21.55
C GLY A 165 -0.69 4.82 21.53
N GLY A 166 -1.73 4.28 20.88
CA GLY A 166 -3.07 4.89 20.82
C GLY A 166 -3.16 6.19 20.00
N ARG A 167 -2.15 6.48 19.16
CA ARG A 167 -2.17 7.60 18.19
C ARG A 167 -2.91 7.25 16.91
N ALA A 168 -3.14 5.97 16.65
CA ALA A 168 -3.95 5.45 15.55
C ALA A 168 -4.81 4.29 16.06
N ASP A 169 -6.13 4.37 15.94
CA ASP A 169 -7.05 3.26 16.26
C ASP A 169 -7.27 2.34 15.06
N ARG A 170 -6.90 2.83 13.86
CA ARG A 170 -7.01 2.09 12.60
C ARG A 170 -5.90 2.50 11.64
N VAL A 171 -5.31 1.53 10.96
CA VAL A 171 -4.29 1.74 9.92
C VAL A 171 -4.77 1.14 8.61
N GLU A 172 -4.83 1.97 7.56
CA GLU A 172 -5.20 1.55 6.21
C GLU A 172 -4.10 1.84 5.20
N ILE A 173 -3.89 0.94 4.25
CA ILE A 173 -3.02 1.15 3.10
C ILE A 173 -3.85 1.23 1.82
N ILE A 174 -3.63 2.28 1.04
CA ILE A 174 -4.26 2.52 -0.24
C ILE A 174 -3.20 2.41 -1.32
N TYR A 175 -3.38 1.46 -2.23
CA TYR A 175 -2.41 1.17 -3.29
C TYR A 175 -3.12 0.70 -4.57
N ASN A 176 -2.36 0.67 -5.67
CA ASN A 176 -2.81 0.09 -6.92
C ASN A 176 -2.47 -1.41 -6.95
N GLU A 177 -3.47 -2.26 -6.83
CA GLU A 177 -3.34 -3.70 -7.01
C GLU A 177 -3.10 -4.03 -8.49
N PHE A 178 -2.07 -4.83 -8.73
CA PHE A 178 -1.75 -5.33 -10.06
C PHE A 178 -2.65 -6.54 -10.39
N VAL A 179 -3.62 -6.35 -11.28
CA VAL A 179 -4.46 -7.45 -11.81
C VAL A 179 -3.89 -7.92 -13.15
N SER A 180 -3.57 -6.98 -14.05
CA SER A 180 -2.89 -7.27 -15.31
C SER A 180 -2.07 -6.07 -15.77
N VAL A 181 -1.34 -6.24 -16.88
CA VAL A 181 -0.59 -5.15 -17.52
C VAL A 181 -1.49 -3.97 -17.89
N ILE A 182 -2.77 -4.24 -18.17
CA ILE A 182 -3.75 -3.23 -18.59
C ILE A 182 -4.63 -2.78 -17.43
N ARG A 183 -4.98 -3.68 -16.49
CA ARG A 183 -5.91 -3.42 -15.39
C ARG A 183 -5.16 -3.28 -14.07
N GLN A 184 -5.27 -2.11 -13.46
CA GLN A 184 -4.82 -1.83 -12.09
C GLN A 184 -5.98 -1.28 -11.28
N GLU A 185 -6.23 -1.88 -10.12
CA GLU A 185 -7.38 -1.54 -9.28
C GLU A 185 -6.94 -0.85 -8.00
N GLN A 186 -7.67 0.16 -7.57
CA GLN A 186 -7.36 0.87 -6.34
C GLN A 186 -7.98 0.09 -5.19
N ARG A 187 -7.12 -0.43 -4.30
CA ARG A 187 -7.57 -1.11 -3.09
C ARG A 187 -7.22 -0.30 -1.86
N ALA A 188 -8.14 -0.27 -0.91
CA ALA A 188 -7.91 0.14 0.46
C ALA A 188 -7.93 -1.13 1.31
N LEU A 189 -6.78 -1.48 1.89
CA LEU A 189 -6.62 -2.64 2.76
C LEU A 189 -6.41 -2.15 4.18
N GLN A 190 -7.15 -2.72 5.13
CA GLN A 190 -6.89 -2.48 6.54
C GLN A 190 -5.70 -3.35 6.98
N LEU A 191 -4.66 -2.71 7.51
CA LEU A 191 -3.49 -3.40 8.06
C LEU A 191 -3.67 -3.68 9.55
N LEU A 192 -4.13 -2.67 10.31
CA LEU A 192 -4.41 -2.77 11.74
C LEU A 192 -5.78 -2.14 12.06
N PRO A 193 -6.55 -2.71 13.00
CA PRO A 193 -6.34 -4.02 13.61
C PRO A 193 -6.47 -5.15 12.56
N ILE A 194 -5.79 -6.27 12.81
CA ILE A 194 -5.79 -7.45 11.94
C ILE A 194 -7.19 -8.04 11.96
N ALA A 195 -7.86 -8.06 10.80
CA ALA A 195 -9.21 -8.58 10.71
C ALA A 195 -9.24 -10.10 10.95
N PRO A 196 -10.16 -10.62 11.77
CA PRO A 196 -10.26 -12.06 12.06
C PRO A 196 -10.63 -12.90 10.82
N SER A 197 -11.18 -12.29 9.77
CA SER A 197 -11.50 -12.95 8.51
C SER A 197 -10.28 -13.47 7.73
N ILE A 198 -9.07 -12.97 8.01
CA ILE A 198 -7.82 -13.59 7.52
C ILE A 198 -7.66 -15.01 8.11
N GLY A 199 -8.17 -15.24 9.33
CA GLY A 199 -8.26 -16.57 9.95
C GLY A 199 -9.42 -17.42 9.41
N GLU A 200 -10.58 -16.83 9.08
CA GLU A 200 -11.76 -17.58 8.61
C GLU A 200 -11.62 -18.15 7.19
N GLU A 201 -10.96 -17.44 6.25
CA GLU A 201 -10.63 -18.01 4.94
C GLU A 201 -9.60 -19.15 5.05
N ALA A 202 -8.69 -19.07 6.04
CA ALA A 202 -7.76 -20.15 6.36
C ALA A 202 -8.45 -21.36 7.03
N GLN A 203 -9.53 -21.14 7.78
CA GLN A 203 -10.34 -22.19 8.42
C GLN A 203 -11.08 -23.10 7.43
N LYS A 204 -11.50 -22.58 6.26
CA LYS A 204 -12.13 -23.44 5.23
C LYS A 204 -11.15 -24.37 4.51
N ALA A 205 -9.83 -24.15 4.67
CA ALA A 205 -8.80 -24.84 3.89
C ALA A 205 -7.73 -25.56 4.73
N THR A 206 -7.72 -25.45 6.06
CA THR A 206 -6.60 -25.97 6.86
C THR A 206 -7.09 -26.70 8.11
N THR A 207 -6.64 -27.94 8.24
CA THR A 207 -6.58 -28.68 9.51
C THR A 207 -5.98 -27.74 10.56
N VAL A 208 -6.64 -27.52 11.70
CA VAL A 208 -6.06 -26.75 12.81
C VAL A 208 -4.80 -27.50 13.24
N VAL A 209 -3.63 -27.01 12.83
CA VAL A 209 -2.35 -27.59 13.21
C VAL A 209 -2.04 -27.06 14.59
N ASP A 210 -2.03 -27.95 15.58
CA ASP A 210 -1.65 -27.62 16.94
C ASP A 210 -0.14 -27.38 17.00
N TYR A 211 0.27 -26.12 17.16
CA TYR A 211 1.67 -25.74 17.26
C TYR A 211 2.12 -25.76 18.72
N ILE A 212 3.31 -26.31 18.96
CA ILE A 212 4.04 -26.09 20.21
C ILE A 212 4.80 -24.77 20.05
N PHE A 213 4.61 -23.86 20.99
CA PHE A 213 5.18 -22.52 20.95
C PHE A 213 6.32 -22.40 21.95
N GLU A 214 7.48 -21.91 21.49
CA GLU A 214 8.66 -21.68 22.32
C GLU A 214 9.28 -20.33 21.89
N PRO A 215 9.50 -19.35 22.79
CA PRO A 215 9.40 -19.40 24.25
C PRO A 215 7.97 -19.34 24.82
N THR A 216 7.13 -18.37 24.44
CA THR A 216 5.68 -18.37 24.74
C THR A 216 4.88 -17.80 23.57
N ARG A 217 3.57 -18.08 23.51
CA ARG A 217 2.68 -17.53 22.46
C ARG A 217 2.67 -15.99 22.43
N ALA A 218 2.68 -15.37 23.61
CA ALA A 218 2.66 -13.91 23.75
C ALA A 218 3.97 -13.26 23.28
N ASP A 219 5.10 -13.96 23.38
CA ASP A 219 6.41 -13.47 22.91
C ASP A 219 6.62 -13.64 21.40
N ILE A 220 5.86 -14.54 20.76
CA ILE A 220 5.93 -14.80 19.31
C ILE A 220 5.01 -13.83 18.52
N LEU A 221 3.99 -13.30 19.19
CA LEU A 221 3.06 -12.29 18.68
C LEU A 221 3.68 -10.89 18.68
#